data_AF-A0A4U1IS24-F1
#
_entry.id   AF-A0A4U1IS24-F1
#
_cell.length_a   1.000
_cell.length_b   1.000
_cell.length_c   1.000
_cell.angle_alpha   90.00
_cell.angle_beta   90.00
_cell.angle_gamma   90.00
#
_symmetry.space_group_name_H-M   'P 1'
#
loop_
_entity.id
_entity.type
_entity.pdbx_description
1 polymer ?
#
loop_
_entity_poly.entity_id
_entity_poly.type
_entity_poly.pdbx_seq_one_letter_code
_entity_poly.pdbx_strand_id
1 'polypeptide(L)'
;MTHAINDALPVAAYVSPAAYTPSPAKGPEAGVLSCLERRWTNLQPAVPPPFDVLVPEVGLLVSRRWTEPCEAAFDYLAQRWPEQLITLMEHGNLEPADLTFAAEIAGRTVEGSSIRRVLLKLLEHPKAVVREGAIYGLGAHLDEPVRAALRRLALYDPSNAVRAAASDALDDP
;
A
#
# COMPACT_ATOMS: atom_id res chain seq x y z
N MET A 1 64.33 -12.50 -33.57
CA MET A 1 64.33 -11.89 -32.21
C MET A 1 62.95 -11.29 -32.04
N THR A 2 62.02 -11.77 -31.23
CA THR A 2 62.14 -12.28 -29.84
C THR A 2 60.97 -13.22 -29.53
N HIS A 3 61.22 -14.21 -28.67
CA HIS A 3 60.26 -15.12 -28.04
C HIS A 3 59.14 -14.41 -27.27
N ALA A 4 57.96 -15.04 -27.17
CA ALA A 4 57.32 -15.35 -25.88
C ALA A 4 56.27 -16.46 -26.03
N ILE A 5 56.38 -17.45 -25.14
CA ILE A 5 55.49 -18.59 -24.91
C ILE A 5 54.48 -18.17 -23.84
N ASN A 6 53.21 -18.59 -23.91
CA ASN A 6 52.55 -19.17 -22.73
C ASN A 6 51.21 -19.87 -23.01
N ASP A 7 51.09 -21.00 -22.33
CA ASP A 7 49.97 -21.93 -22.21
C ASP A 7 48.66 -21.28 -21.71
N ALA A 8 47.52 -21.82 -22.19
CA ALA A 8 46.34 -22.01 -21.36
C ALA A 8 45.45 -23.15 -21.92
N LEU A 9 45.05 -24.01 -20.99
CA LEU A 9 44.34 -25.29 -21.12
C LEU A 9 42.87 -25.16 -21.59
N PRO A 10 42.23 -26.28 -22.01
CA PRO A 10 40.85 -26.30 -22.51
C PRO A 10 39.84 -26.68 -21.41
N VAL A 11 38.90 -25.80 -21.08
CA VAL A 11 37.67 -26.11 -20.31
C VAL A 11 36.66 -25.00 -20.69
N ALA A 12 35.42 -25.23 -21.12
CA ALA A 12 34.42 -26.11 -20.53
C ALA A 12 33.39 -26.56 -21.57
N ALA A 13 32.94 -27.80 -21.40
CA ALA A 13 31.78 -28.36 -22.07
C ALA A 13 30.52 -27.53 -21.77
N TYR A 14 29.78 -27.23 -22.83
CA TYR A 14 28.41 -26.74 -22.75
C TYR A 14 27.54 -27.76 -21.99
N VAL A 15 27.13 -27.42 -20.76
CA VAL A 15 26.08 -28.17 -20.06
C VAL A 15 24.73 -27.60 -20.50
N SER A 16 23.98 -28.42 -21.23
CA SER A 16 22.60 -28.14 -21.63
C SER A 16 21.72 -27.93 -20.40
N PRO A 17 20.81 -26.93 -20.34
CA PRO A 17 19.90 -26.77 -19.22
C PRO A 17 18.91 -27.92 -19.24
N ALA A 18 19.14 -28.92 -18.38
CA ALA A 18 18.17 -29.97 -18.15
C ALA A 18 16.86 -29.32 -17.69
N ALA A 19 15.81 -29.52 -18.47
CA ALA A 19 14.45 -29.18 -18.08
C ALA A 19 14.13 -29.93 -16.78
N TYR A 20 14.09 -29.21 -15.67
CA TYR A 20 13.64 -29.75 -14.40
C TYR A 20 12.13 -30.02 -14.52
N THR A 21 11.76 -31.28 -14.67
CA THR A 21 10.40 -31.76 -14.44
C THR A 21 10.31 -32.21 -12.98
N PRO A 22 9.58 -31.50 -12.11
CA PRO A 22 9.41 -31.97 -10.73
C PRO A 22 8.74 -33.34 -10.74
N SER A 23 9.32 -34.28 -9.99
CA SER A 23 8.76 -35.62 -9.78
C SER A 23 7.37 -35.50 -9.13
N PRO A 24 6.33 -36.19 -9.61
CA PRO A 24 5.05 -36.22 -8.92
C PRO A 24 5.25 -37.02 -7.64
N ALA A 25 5.56 -36.33 -6.55
CA ALA A 25 5.80 -36.95 -5.25
C ALA A 25 4.50 -37.60 -4.75
N LYS A 26 4.28 -38.86 -5.12
CA LYS A 26 3.18 -39.73 -4.65
C LYS A 26 3.78 -40.78 -3.73
N GLY A 27 4.11 -40.36 -2.52
CA GLY A 27 4.63 -41.22 -1.47
C GLY A 27 4.27 -40.69 -0.09
N PRO A 28 4.33 -41.52 0.96
CA PRO A 28 3.99 -41.12 2.33
C PRO A 28 4.82 -39.91 2.82
N GLU A 29 6.07 -39.77 2.34
CA GLU A 29 6.94 -38.62 2.63
C GLU A 29 6.43 -37.31 2.02
N ALA A 30 5.82 -37.37 0.82
CA ALA A 30 5.15 -36.21 0.21
C ALA A 30 3.89 -35.81 0.98
N GLY A 31 3.19 -36.81 1.54
CA GLY A 31 2.08 -36.59 2.46
C GLY A 31 2.53 -35.90 3.75
N VAL A 32 3.67 -36.30 4.33
CA VAL A 32 4.25 -35.68 5.52
C VAL A 32 4.69 -34.25 5.23
N LEU A 33 5.38 -33.99 4.11
CA LEU A 33 5.75 -32.63 3.69
C LEU A 33 4.52 -31.75 3.43
N SER A 34 3.52 -32.24 2.71
CA SER A 34 2.25 -31.52 2.49
C SER A 34 1.48 -31.25 3.78
N CYS A 35 1.53 -32.18 4.75
CA CYS A 35 0.94 -31.99 6.08
C CYS A 35 1.74 -30.97 6.92
N LEU A 36 3.07 -30.99 6.83
CA LEU A 36 3.94 -30.02 7.51
C LEU A 36 3.77 -28.63 6.91
N GLU A 37 3.72 -28.49 5.58
CA GLU A 37 3.45 -27.23 4.88
C GLU A 37 2.05 -26.68 5.21
N ARG A 38 1.02 -27.54 5.28
CA ARG A 38 -0.32 -27.15 5.74
C ARG A 38 -0.35 -26.75 7.20
N ARG A 39 0.43 -27.44 8.05
CA ARG A 39 0.53 -27.10 9.47
C ARG A 39 1.29 -25.79 9.69
N TRP A 40 2.28 -25.50 8.86
CA TRP A 40 3.03 -24.24 8.88
C TRP A 40 2.21 -23.05 8.39
N THR A 41 1.43 -23.22 7.32
CA THR A 41 0.50 -22.19 6.84
C THR A 41 -0.59 -21.89 7.88
N ASN A 42 -1.07 -22.90 8.61
CA ASN A 42 -2.03 -22.72 9.72
C ASN A 42 -1.45 -22.13 11.01
N LEU A 43 -0.12 -21.97 11.12
CA LEU A 43 0.56 -21.42 12.30
C LEU A 43 1.06 -19.99 12.08
N GLN A 44 0.86 -19.40 10.90
CA GLN A 44 1.16 -17.98 10.72
C GLN A 44 0.23 -17.16 11.63
N PRO A 45 0.76 -16.19 12.40
CA PRO A 45 -0.10 -15.30 13.18
C PRO A 45 -1.06 -14.61 12.21
N ALA A 46 -2.36 -14.84 12.38
CA ALA A 46 -3.35 -14.15 11.58
C ALA A 46 -3.21 -12.64 11.83
N VAL A 47 -3.01 -11.88 10.76
CA VAL A 47 -2.99 -10.42 10.83
C VAL A 47 -4.44 -9.97 11.12
N PRO A 48 -4.70 -9.22 12.20
CA PRO A 48 -6.04 -8.77 12.50
C PRO A 48 -6.52 -7.72 11.49
N PRO A 49 -7.83 -7.64 11.21
CA PRO A 49 -8.39 -6.52 10.48
C PRO A 49 -8.13 -5.18 11.18
N PRO A 50 -7.96 -4.08 10.43
CA PRO A 50 -8.00 -4.00 8.97
C PRO A 50 -6.63 -4.22 8.31
N PHE A 51 -5.59 -4.59 9.07
CA PHE A 51 -4.23 -4.78 8.53
C PHE A 51 -4.07 -6.06 7.71
N ASP A 52 -5.06 -6.94 7.72
CA ASP A 52 -5.14 -8.19 6.96
C ASP A 52 -5.16 -7.97 5.43
N VAL A 53 -5.53 -6.77 4.99
CA VAL A 53 -5.52 -6.37 3.57
C VAL A 53 -4.13 -5.99 3.06
N LEU A 54 -3.18 -5.79 3.97
CA LEU A 54 -1.80 -5.45 3.62
C LEU A 54 -1.06 -6.70 3.14
N VAL A 55 0.02 -6.49 2.40
CA VAL A 55 0.98 -7.56 2.11
C VAL A 55 1.38 -8.25 3.42
N PRO A 56 1.34 -9.60 3.53
CA PRO A 56 1.42 -10.31 4.81
C PRO A 56 2.60 -9.90 5.69
N GLU A 57 3.78 -9.68 5.10
CA GLU A 57 4.97 -9.25 5.82
C GLU A 57 4.79 -7.86 6.44
N VAL A 58 4.14 -6.94 5.72
CA VAL A 58 3.83 -5.59 6.21
C VAL A 58 2.74 -5.65 7.27
N GLY A 59 1.66 -6.41 7.01
CA GLY A 59 0.57 -6.62 7.96
C GLY A 59 1.05 -7.17 9.31
N LEU A 60 1.94 -8.17 9.29
CA LEU A 60 2.58 -8.72 10.49
C LEU A 60 3.46 -7.69 11.21
N LEU A 61 4.24 -6.90 10.47
CA LEU A 61 5.12 -5.89 11.05
C LEU A 61 4.35 -4.74 11.71
N VAL A 62 3.24 -4.31 11.11
CA VAL A 62 2.35 -3.28 11.64
C VAL A 62 1.60 -3.82 12.85
N SER A 63 1.00 -5.00 12.73
CA SER A 63 0.17 -5.60 13.80
C SER A 63 0.95 -6.01 15.05
N ARG A 64 2.27 -6.17 14.95
CA ARG A 64 3.15 -6.34 16.12
C ARG A 64 3.34 -5.06 16.94
N ARG A 65 3.09 -3.90 16.34
CA ARG A 65 3.29 -2.59 16.97
C ARG A 65 1.97 -1.93 17.36
N TRP A 66 0.95 -2.10 16.53
CA TRP A 66 -0.37 -1.52 16.74
C TRP A 66 -1.43 -2.60 16.59
N THR A 67 -2.26 -2.74 17.62
CA THR A 67 -3.39 -3.68 17.61
C THR A 67 -4.59 -3.13 16.85
N GLU A 68 -4.66 -1.81 16.67
CA GLU A 68 -5.75 -1.08 16.03
C GLU A 68 -5.18 0.02 15.12
N PRO A 69 -5.94 0.48 14.11
CA PRO A 69 -5.57 1.64 13.30
C PRO A 69 -5.42 2.90 14.15
N CYS A 70 -4.40 3.70 13.84
CA CYS A 70 -4.18 5.00 14.46
C CYS A 70 -3.23 5.83 13.61
N GLU A 71 -3.16 7.14 13.87
CA GLU A 71 -2.28 8.08 13.17
C GLU A 71 -0.83 7.57 13.08
N ALA A 72 -0.25 7.08 14.19
CA ALA A 72 1.12 6.58 14.21
C ALA A 72 1.33 5.36 13.29
N ALA A 73 0.33 4.50 13.14
CA ALA A 73 0.40 3.37 12.21
C ALA A 73 0.32 3.85 10.75
N PHE A 74 -0.53 4.84 10.46
CA PHE A 74 -0.65 5.43 9.12
C PHE A 74 0.62 6.20 8.73
N ASP A 75 1.19 7.00 9.63
CA ASP A 75 2.47 7.68 9.39
C ASP A 75 3.59 6.67 9.10
N TYR A 76 3.62 5.59 9.87
CA TYR A 76 4.61 4.53 9.68
C TYR A 76 4.46 3.84 8.31
N LEU A 77 3.22 3.58 7.88
CA LEU A 77 2.91 3.04 6.56
C LEU A 77 3.27 4.04 5.45
N ALA A 78 2.86 5.30 5.57
CA ALA A 78 3.17 6.37 4.62
C ALA A 78 4.67 6.48 4.35
N GLN A 79 5.48 6.47 5.40
CA GLN A 79 6.94 6.66 5.28
C GLN A 79 7.68 5.45 4.70
N ARG A 80 7.17 4.23 4.89
CA ARG A 80 7.90 3.00 4.53
C ARG A 80 7.29 2.24 3.36
N TRP A 81 5.97 2.25 3.27
CA TRP A 81 5.17 1.51 2.29
C TRP A 81 3.94 2.31 1.87
N PRO A 82 4.12 3.46 1.17
CA PRO A 82 3.02 4.34 0.80
C PRO A 82 1.90 3.63 0.02
N GLU A 83 2.27 2.71 -0.87
CA GLU A 83 1.32 1.88 -1.63
C GLU A 83 0.45 0.99 -0.72
N GLN A 84 0.97 0.57 0.43
CA GLN A 84 0.21 -0.22 1.41
C GLN A 84 -0.77 0.65 2.19
N LEU A 85 -0.43 1.92 2.48
CA LEU A 85 -1.40 2.88 3.03
C LEU A 85 -2.52 3.15 2.03
N ILE A 86 -2.19 3.36 0.75
CA ILE A 86 -3.17 3.51 -0.33
C ILE A 86 -4.10 2.29 -0.39
N THR A 87 -3.53 1.08 -0.37
CA THR A 87 -4.30 -0.18 -0.36
C THR A 87 -5.28 -0.23 0.81
N LEU A 88 -4.82 0.13 2.02
CA LEU A 88 -5.65 0.15 3.22
C LEU A 88 -6.83 1.11 3.10
N MET A 89 -6.59 2.31 2.55
CA MET A 89 -7.64 3.32 2.33
C MET A 89 -8.65 2.88 1.26
N GLU A 90 -8.22 2.21 0.20
CA GLU A 90 -9.10 1.76 -0.88
C GLU A 90 -9.99 0.58 -0.50
N HIS A 91 -9.53 -0.28 0.40
CA HIS A 91 -10.27 -1.47 0.81
C HIS A 91 -11.52 -1.14 1.64
N GLY A 92 -11.58 0.05 2.25
CA GLY A 92 -12.81 0.55 2.90
C GLY A 92 -13.15 -0.09 4.25
N ASN A 93 -12.19 -0.76 4.89
CA ASN A 93 -12.36 -1.38 6.22
C ASN A 93 -11.97 -0.45 7.38
N LEU A 94 -11.56 0.79 7.08
CA LEU A 94 -11.28 1.80 8.10
C LEU A 94 -12.58 2.46 8.55
N GLU A 95 -12.71 2.66 9.87
CA GLU A 95 -13.77 3.50 10.41
C GLU A 95 -13.63 4.94 9.88
N PRO A 96 -14.70 5.74 9.82
CA PRO A 96 -14.64 7.09 9.24
C PRO A 96 -13.57 8.00 9.87
N ALA A 97 -13.32 7.89 11.17
CA ALA A 97 -12.28 8.66 11.84
C ALA A 97 -10.88 8.23 11.37
N ASP A 98 -10.63 6.92 11.33
CA ASP A 98 -9.36 6.35 10.87
C ASP A 98 -9.07 6.67 9.40
N LEU A 99 -10.10 6.60 8.55
CA LEU A 99 -9.98 6.97 7.14
C LEU A 99 -9.70 8.46 6.95
N THR A 100 -10.20 9.31 7.84
CA THR A 100 -9.92 10.76 7.85
C THR A 100 -8.43 10.99 8.10
N PHE A 101 -7.88 10.38 9.15
CA PHE A 101 -6.45 10.48 9.47
C PHE A 101 -5.57 9.87 8.37
N ALA A 102 -5.92 8.70 7.87
CA ALA A 102 -5.17 8.06 6.79
C ALA A 102 -5.14 8.93 5.52
N ALA A 103 -6.26 9.58 5.17
CA ALA A 103 -6.35 10.48 4.01
C ALA A 103 -5.47 11.72 4.16
N GLU A 104 -5.51 12.38 5.31
CA GLU A 104 -4.68 13.56 5.58
C GLU A 104 -3.19 13.19 5.59
N ILE A 105 -2.81 12.13 6.30
CA ILE A 105 -1.43 11.66 6.38
C ILE A 105 -0.91 11.28 5.00
N ALA A 106 -1.67 10.46 4.25
CA ALA A 106 -1.26 10.03 2.93
C ALA A 106 -1.10 11.21 1.96
N GLY A 107 -2.01 12.18 1.99
CA GLY A 107 -1.92 13.37 1.14
C GLY A 107 -0.70 14.26 1.43
N ARG A 108 -0.26 14.35 2.69
CA ARG A 108 0.93 15.13 3.08
C ARG A 108 2.26 14.45 2.78
N THR A 109 2.27 13.14 2.65
CA THR A 109 3.51 12.34 2.70
C THR A 109 3.74 11.50 1.45
N VAL A 110 2.67 11.16 0.73
CA VAL A 110 2.72 10.33 -0.47
C VAL A 110 2.54 11.21 -1.69
N GLU A 111 3.44 11.06 -2.65
CA GLU A 111 3.41 11.78 -3.91
C GLU A 111 2.82 10.92 -5.03
N GLY A 112 2.25 11.58 -6.04
CA GLY A 112 1.87 10.94 -7.30
C GLY A 112 0.37 10.82 -7.57
N SER A 113 0.02 10.32 -8.75
CA SER A 113 -1.36 10.28 -9.23
C SER A 113 -2.22 9.26 -8.50
N SER A 114 -1.63 8.20 -7.93
CA SER A 114 -2.35 7.16 -7.19
C SER A 114 -3.06 7.72 -5.96
N ILE A 115 -2.36 8.53 -5.15
CA ILE A 115 -2.98 9.14 -3.96
C ILE A 115 -4.03 10.16 -4.34
N ARG A 116 -3.79 11.00 -5.37
CA ARG A 116 -4.79 11.95 -5.88
C ARG A 116 -6.08 11.26 -6.29
N ARG A 117 -5.98 10.15 -7.02
CA ARG A 117 -7.14 9.34 -7.44
C ARG A 117 -7.95 8.85 -6.24
N VAL A 118 -7.28 8.35 -5.20
CA VAL A 118 -7.96 7.86 -3.99
C VAL A 118 -8.61 9.00 -3.23
N LEU A 119 -7.90 10.10 -2.98
CA LEU A 119 -8.44 11.24 -2.26
C LEU A 119 -9.61 11.91 -3.00
N LEU A 120 -9.54 12.02 -4.34
CA LEU A 120 -10.66 12.50 -5.16
C LEU A 120 -11.91 11.62 -5.01
N LYS A 121 -11.76 10.30 -4.89
CA LYS A 121 -12.88 9.39 -4.60
C LYS A 121 -13.45 9.63 -3.20
N LEU A 122 -12.61 9.92 -2.22
CA LEU A 122 -13.04 10.19 -0.84
C LEU A 122 -13.83 11.50 -0.71
N LEU A 123 -13.72 12.43 -1.65
CA LEU A 123 -14.58 13.63 -1.73
C LEU A 123 -16.06 13.30 -1.95
N GLU A 124 -16.40 12.07 -2.32
CA GLU A 124 -17.78 11.61 -2.50
C GLU A 124 -18.27 10.76 -1.32
N HIS A 125 -17.45 10.62 -0.27
CA HIS A 125 -17.77 9.79 0.89
C HIS A 125 -19.00 10.33 1.65
N PRO A 126 -19.92 9.48 2.13
CA PRO A 126 -21.15 9.93 2.80
C PRO A 126 -20.89 10.72 4.09
N LYS A 127 -19.81 10.40 4.81
CA LYS A 127 -19.43 11.08 6.05
C LYS A 127 -18.64 12.35 5.76
N ALA A 128 -19.11 13.48 6.28
CA ALA A 128 -18.47 14.79 6.10
C ALA A 128 -17.01 14.82 6.58
N VAL A 129 -16.72 14.17 7.72
CA VAL A 129 -15.37 14.13 8.30
C VAL A 129 -14.33 13.51 7.34
N VAL A 130 -14.73 12.47 6.60
CA VAL A 130 -13.86 11.82 5.61
C VAL A 130 -13.61 12.73 4.42
N ARG A 131 -14.65 13.45 3.95
CA ARG A 131 -14.49 14.44 2.87
C ARG A 131 -13.55 15.56 3.29
N GLU A 132 -13.65 16.02 4.53
CA GLU A 132 -12.77 17.04 5.11
C GLU A 132 -11.31 16.55 5.18
N GLY A 133 -11.05 15.35 5.71
CA GLY A 133 -9.70 14.77 5.71
C GLY A 133 -9.12 14.60 4.30
N ALA A 134 -9.96 14.23 3.32
CA ALA A 134 -9.55 14.14 1.92
C ALA A 134 -9.21 15.51 1.32
N ILE A 135 -9.94 16.58 1.69
CA ILE A 135 -9.61 17.95 1.29
C ILE A 135 -8.24 18.35 1.83
N TYR A 136 -7.98 18.13 3.13
CA TYR A 136 -6.67 18.42 3.72
C TYR A 136 -5.55 17.61 3.08
N GLY A 137 -5.79 16.33 2.81
CA GLY A 137 -4.85 15.50 2.06
C GLY A 137 -4.58 16.04 0.64
N LEU A 138 -5.59 16.57 -0.04
CA LEU A 138 -5.44 17.13 -1.39
C LEU A 138 -4.76 18.49 -1.46
N GLY A 139 -4.56 19.18 -0.32
CA GLY A 139 -3.90 20.49 -0.28
C GLY A 139 -2.50 20.49 -0.90
N ALA A 140 -1.76 19.38 -0.81
CA ALA A 140 -0.45 19.22 -1.45
C ALA A 140 -0.52 18.82 -2.94
N HIS A 141 -1.72 18.66 -3.50
CA HIS A 141 -1.99 17.96 -4.77
C HIS A 141 -2.89 18.76 -5.73
N LEU A 142 -2.79 20.09 -5.72
CA LEU A 142 -3.74 21.02 -6.38
C LEU A 142 -3.58 21.16 -7.92
N ASP A 143 -3.70 20.06 -8.64
CA ASP A 143 -3.89 20.10 -10.10
C ASP A 143 -5.32 20.56 -10.48
N GLU A 144 -5.55 20.88 -11.76
CA GLU A 144 -6.84 21.43 -12.19
C GLU A 144 -8.04 20.49 -11.91
N PRO A 145 -7.95 19.16 -12.11
CA PRO A 145 -8.99 18.24 -11.66
C PRO A 145 -9.33 18.36 -10.16
N VAL A 146 -8.31 18.44 -9.30
CA VAL A 146 -8.50 18.64 -7.86
C VAL A 146 -9.13 19.99 -7.56
N ARG A 147 -8.63 21.08 -8.16
CA ARG A 147 -9.20 22.43 -7.98
C ARG A 147 -10.66 22.49 -8.42
N ALA A 148 -11.02 21.85 -9.53
CA ALA A 148 -12.41 21.78 -10.00
C ALA A 148 -13.31 21.04 -9.00
N ALA A 149 -12.84 19.93 -8.43
CA ALA A 149 -13.58 19.18 -7.42
C ALA A 149 -13.76 19.98 -6.13
N LEU A 150 -12.72 20.67 -5.65
CA LEU A 150 -12.77 21.53 -4.48
C LEU A 150 -13.72 22.72 -4.68
N ARG A 151 -13.69 23.39 -5.84
CA ARG A 151 -14.64 24.47 -6.15
C ARG A 151 -16.09 23.99 -6.10
N ARG A 152 -16.36 22.77 -6.57
CA ARG A 152 -17.70 22.17 -6.50
C ARG A 152 -18.12 21.93 -5.05
N LEU A 153 -17.24 21.40 -4.21
CA LEU A 153 -17.53 21.18 -2.79
C LEU A 153 -17.78 22.49 -2.06
N ALA A 154 -16.92 23.51 -2.25
CA ALA A 154 -17.04 24.82 -1.64
C ALA A 154 -18.42 25.48 -1.89
N LEU A 155 -19.05 25.20 -3.04
CA LEU A 155 -20.36 25.72 -3.40
C LEU A 155 -21.53 24.84 -2.94
N TYR A 156 -21.40 23.51 -3.01
CA TYR A 156 -22.55 22.62 -2.99
C TYR A 156 -22.51 21.52 -1.91
N ASP A 157 -21.42 21.37 -1.15
CA ASP A 157 -21.40 20.35 -0.10
C ASP A 157 -22.43 20.66 1.00
N PRO A 158 -23.22 19.67 1.46
CA PRO A 158 -24.21 19.90 2.51
C PRO A 158 -23.59 20.32 3.86
N SER A 159 -22.34 19.95 4.12
CA SER A 159 -21.63 20.29 5.37
C SER A 159 -20.96 21.65 5.25
N ASN A 160 -21.30 22.57 6.16
CA ASN A 160 -20.63 23.88 6.24
C ASN A 160 -19.11 23.73 6.45
N ALA A 161 -18.67 22.75 7.26
CA ALA A 161 -17.26 22.50 7.52
C ALA A 161 -16.50 22.06 6.25
N VAL A 162 -17.11 21.18 5.45
CA VAL A 162 -16.51 20.72 4.18
C VAL A 162 -16.44 21.87 3.17
N ARG A 163 -17.46 22.73 3.11
CA ARG A 163 -17.41 23.92 2.24
C ARG A 163 -16.29 24.88 2.66
N ALA A 164 -16.14 25.14 3.95
CA ALA A 164 -15.07 25.98 4.48
C ALA A 164 -13.69 25.38 4.20
N ALA A 165 -13.47 24.10 4.52
CA ALA A 165 -12.20 23.42 4.23
C ALA A 165 -11.84 23.45 2.74
N ALA A 166 -12.83 23.26 1.85
CA ALA A 166 -12.61 23.32 0.41
C ALA A 166 -12.25 24.73 -0.09
N SER A 167 -12.85 25.78 0.50
CA SER A 167 -12.47 27.17 0.24
C SER A 167 -11.06 27.45 0.72
N ASP A 168 -10.73 27.08 1.96
CA ASP A 168 -9.40 27.30 2.54
C ASP A 168 -8.31 26.61 1.71
N ALA A 169 -8.53 25.37 1.28
CA ALA A 169 -7.59 24.62 0.43
C ALA A 169 -7.40 25.22 -0.97
N LEU A 170 -8.33 26.06 -1.45
CA LEU A 170 -8.19 26.77 -2.72
C LEU A 170 -7.44 28.10 -2.58
N ASP A 171 -7.51 28.70 -1.40
CA ASP A 171 -6.91 30.00 -1.07
C ASP A 171 -5.43 29.88 -0.65
N ASP A 172 -4.98 28.69 -0.20
CA ASP A 172 -3.58 28.39 0.09
C ASP A 172 -2.77 28.20 -1.22
N PRO A 173 -1.77 29.05 -1.52
CA PRO A 173 -1.07 29.08 -2.81
C PRO A 173 -0.14 27.89 -3.11
#